data_AF-A0A536BED1-F1
#
_entry.id   AF-A0A536BED1-F1
#
_cell.length_a   1.000
_cell.length_b   1.000
_cell.length_c   1.000
_cell.angle_alpha   90.00
_cell.angle_beta   90.00
_cell.angle_gamma   90.00
#
_symmetry.space_group_name_H-M   'P 1'
#
loop_
_entity.id
_entity.type
_entity.pdbx_description
1 polymer ?
#
loop_
_entity_poly.entity_id
_entity_poly.type
_entity_poly.pdbx_seq_one_letter_code
_entity_poly.pdbx_strand_id
1 'polypeptide(L)'
;MPGPDRWLTRAVRWLDLPHFFTIAIFLTMLIAAVQPVTDPDFWWHLTTGNWILSHHAVPHQDLYTFTVNDHRWITHEWLSEVVLALLYAAGRLPLVSLTLGAVTAAGFLLVYLAIDRRVNFVIAGLALALGVAAANPIWGPRIQMITFTLSALTYLWVKRFCEGRSRALYFLPAVMLIWVN
;
A
#
# COMPACT_ATOMS: atom_id res chain seq x y z
N MET A 1 -49.57 -0.40 -16.54
CA MET A 1 -48.36 -1.27 -16.43
C MET A 1 -47.16 -0.36 -16.18
N PRO A 2 -46.49 -0.41 -15.02
CA PRO A 2 -45.31 0.41 -14.78
C PRO A 2 -44.17 -0.10 -15.67
N GLY A 3 -43.61 0.77 -16.50
CA GLY A 3 -42.47 0.43 -17.37
C GLY A 3 -41.24 0.09 -16.53
N PRO A 4 -40.31 -0.74 -17.06
CA PRO A 4 -39.15 -1.21 -16.32
C PRO A 4 -38.31 -0.03 -15.80
N ASP A 5 -38.47 0.26 -14.51
CA ASP A 5 -37.45 0.58 -13.53
C ASP A 5 -36.21 1.26 -14.12
N ARG A 6 -36.32 2.57 -14.39
CA ARG A 6 -35.24 3.44 -14.89
C ARG A 6 -33.99 3.43 -13.99
N TRP A 7 -34.09 2.89 -12.77
CA TRP A 7 -32.98 2.72 -11.83
C TRP A 7 -32.13 1.46 -12.15
N LEU A 8 -32.75 0.34 -12.54
CA LEU A 8 -32.04 -0.88 -12.94
C LEU A 8 -31.25 -0.67 -14.23
N THR A 9 -31.83 0.02 -15.21
CA THR A 9 -31.16 0.35 -16.47
C THR A 9 -30.01 1.33 -16.30
N ARG A 10 -30.02 2.17 -15.26
CA ARG A 10 -28.87 3.02 -14.90
C ARG A 10 -27.78 2.18 -14.24
N ALA A 11 -28.07 1.38 -13.22
CA ALA A 11 -27.08 0.56 -12.52
C ALA A 11 -26.35 -0.43 -13.47
N VAL A 12 -27.08 -1.05 -14.39
CA VAL A 12 -26.51 -1.98 -15.39
C VAL A 12 -25.63 -1.26 -16.43
N ARG A 13 -25.92 0.02 -16.73
CA ARG A 13 -25.09 0.86 -17.60
C ARG A 13 -23.74 1.27 -17.01
N TRP A 14 -23.58 1.20 -15.68
CA TRP A 14 -22.28 1.45 -15.02
C TRP A 14 -21.38 0.21 -15.02
N LEU A 15 -21.94 -0.97 -15.28
CA LEU A 15 -21.23 -2.24 -15.46
C LEU A 15 -20.87 -2.46 -16.94
N ASP A 16 -20.32 -1.44 -17.59
CA ASP A 16 -19.65 -1.66 -18.88
C ASP A 16 -18.50 -2.64 -18.67
N LEU A 17 -18.25 -3.53 -19.64
CA LEU A 17 -17.21 -4.57 -19.59
C LEU A 17 -15.85 -4.09 -19.03
N PRO A 18 -15.35 -2.88 -19.37
CA PRO A 18 -14.08 -2.38 -18.82
C PRO A 18 -14.13 -2.10 -17.32
N HIS A 19 -15.24 -1.56 -16.79
CA HIS A 19 -15.40 -1.29 -15.37
C HIS A 19 -15.50 -2.60 -14.58
N PHE A 20 -16.30 -3.55 -15.07
CA PHE A 20 -16.39 -4.88 -14.46
C PHE A 20 -15.03 -5.58 -14.41
N PHE A 21 -14.29 -5.60 -15.53
CA PHE A 21 -12.97 -6.21 -15.61
C PHE A 21 -11.96 -5.57 -14.67
N THR A 22 -11.95 -4.23 -14.60
CA THR A 22 -11.05 -3.48 -13.71
C THR A 22 -11.38 -3.77 -12.24
N ILE A 23 -12.66 -3.71 -11.86
CA ILE A 23 -13.10 -4.03 -10.49
C ILE A 23 -12.74 -5.48 -10.13
N ALA A 24 -12.97 -6.42 -11.03
CA ALA A 24 -12.65 -7.83 -10.80
C ALA A 24 -11.15 -8.03 -10.54
N ILE A 25 -10.27 -7.43 -11.36
CA ILE A 25 -8.82 -7.48 -11.15
C ILE A 25 -8.44 -6.89 -9.79
N PHE A 26 -8.93 -5.70 -9.45
CA PHE A 26 -8.60 -5.08 -8.17
C PHE A 26 -9.13 -5.87 -6.97
N LEU A 27 -10.30 -6.49 -7.09
CA LEU A 27 -10.85 -7.35 -6.04
C LEU A 27 -9.99 -8.62 -5.88
N THR A 28 -9.58 -9.26 -6.98
CA THR A 28 -8.67 -10.41 -6.90
C THR A 28 -7.31 -10.04 -6.31
N MET A 29 -6.77 -8.87 -6.66
CA MET A 29 -5.53 -8.34 -6.06
C MET A 29 -5.69 -8.10 -4.57
N LEU A 30 -6.79 -7.50 -4.12
CA LEU A 30 -7.05 -7.25 -2.70
C LEU A 30 -7.13 -8.56 -1.92
N ILE A 31 -7.86 -9.55 -2.43
CA ILE A 31 -7.98 -10.87 -1.80
C ILE A 31 -6.60 -11.55 -1.72
N ALA A 32 -5.81 -11.47 -2.79
CA ALA A 32 -4.48 -12.04 -2.82
C ALA A 32 -3.46 -11.28 -1.95
N ALA A 33 -3.69 -9.99 -1.66
CA ALA A 33 -2.82 -9.18 -0.80
C ALA A 33 -3.11 -9.39 0.70
N VAL A 34 -4.36 -9.72 1.06
CA VAL A 34 -4.75 -10.06 2.43
C VAL A 34 -4.44 -11.53 2.69
N GLN A 35 -3.25 -11.77 3.23
CA GLN A 35 -2.72 -13.12 3.52
C GLN A 35 -2.18 -13.18 4.95
N PRO A 36 -1.97 -14.37 5.54
CA PRO A 36 -1.28 -14.49 6.82
C PRO A 36 0.06 -13.75 6.81
N VAL A 37 0.38 -13.08 7.91
CA VAL A 37 1.68 -12.42 8.09
C VAL A 37 2.74 -13.51 8.27
N THR A 38 3.58 -13.72 7.25
CA THR A 38 4.65 -14.73 7.24
C THR A 38 6.04 -14.12 7.20
N ASP A 39 6.15 -12.79 7.24
CA ASP A 39 7.42 -12.08 7.19
C ASP A 39 8.23 -12.37 8.46
N PRO A 40 9.46 -12.94 8.36
CA PRO A 40 10.30 -13.19 9.52
C PRO A 40 10.63 -11.90 10.28
N ASP A 41 10.78 -10.78 9.58
CA ASP A 41 11.19 -9.49 10.18
C ASP A 41 10.01 -8.79 10.88
N PHE A 42 8.78 -9.28 10.70
CA PHE A 42 7.58 -8.70 11.31
C PHE A 42 7.70 -8.50 12.82
N TRP A 43 8.26 -9.49 13.51
CA TRP A 43 8.37 -9.47 14.96
C TRP A 43 9.40 -8.45 15.45
N TRP A 44 10.45 -8.21 14.67
CA TRP A 44 11.40 -7.13 14.95
C TRP A 44 10.66 -5.80 14.92
N HIS A 45 9.96 -5.49 13.83
CA HIS A 45 9.23 -4.24 13.70
C HIS A 45 8.16 -4.04 14.77
N LEU A 46 7.41 -5.09 15.10
CA LEU A 46 6.42 -5.04 16.18
C LEU A 46 7.06 -4.77 17.54
N THR A 47 8.20 -5.40 17.81
CA THR A 47 8.94 -5.21 19.07
C THR A 47 9.51 -3.79 19.15
N THR A 48 10.10 -3.27 18.07
CA THR A 48 10.61 -1.90 18.03
C THR A 48 9.47 -0.90 18.22
N GLY A 49 8.33 -1.09 17.55
CA GLY A 49 7.16 -0.21 17.69
C GLY A 49 6.62 -0.19 19.12
N ASN A 50 6.53 -1.35 19.78
CA ASN A 50 6.15 -1.44 21.19
C ASN A 50 7.18 -0.76 22.11
N TRP A 51 8.48 -0.88 21.81
CA TRP A 51 9.53 -0.19 22.54
C TRP A 51 9.39 1.34 22.42
N ILE A 52 9.17 1.86 21.21
CA ILE A 52 8.95 3.29 20.95
C ILE A 52 7.73 3.80 21.74
N LEU A 53 6.61 3.07 21.68
CA LEU A 53 5.37 3.43 22.37
C LEU A 53 5.54 3.45 23.90
N SER A 54 6.37 2.57 24.46
CA SER A 54 6.60 2.46 25.91
C SER A 54 7.63 3.47 26.43
N HIS A 55 8.66 3.79 25.64
CA HIS A 55 9.75 4.68 26.05
C HIS A 55 9.55 6.12 25.56
N HIS A 56 8.56 6.37 24.69
CA HIS A 56 8.29 7.67 24.08
C HIS A 56 9.53 8.27 23.38
N ALA A 57 10.37 7.39 22.82
CA ALA A 57 11.63 7.75 22.17
C ALA A 57 11.90 6.83 20.98
N VAL A 58 12.66 7.32 20.00
CA VAL A 58 13.15 6.51 18.88
C VAL A 58 14.49 5.88 19.31
N PRO A 59 14.69 4.55 19.12
CA PRO A 59 15.95 3.90 19.46
C PRO A 59 17.12 4.55 18.71
N HIS A 60 18.20 4.81 19.43
CA HIS A 60 19.48 5.27 18.85
C HIS A 60 20.59 4.23 18.98
N GLN A 61 20.31 3.13 19.68
CA GLN A 61 21.20 2.02 19.93
C GLN A 61 20.52 0.73 19.47
N ASP A 62 21.33 -0.22 19.03
CA ASP A 62 20.86 -1.54 18.65
C ASP A 62 20.26 -2.27 19.86
N LEU A 63 18.99 -2.67 19.74
CA LEU A 63 18.24 -3.36 20.79
C LEU A 63 18.38 -4.90 20.72
N TYR A 64 18.92 -5.43 19.62
CA TYR A 64 18.80 -6.85 19.26
C TYR A 64 20.14 -7.57 19.17
N THR A 65 21.23 -6.84 18.90
CA THR A 65 22.57 -7.43 18.84
C THR A 65 23.11 -7.77 20.23
N PHE A 66 23.51 -9.03 20.43
CA PHE A 66 24.08 -9.51 21.70
C PHE A 66 25.59 -9.26 21.85
N THR A 67 26.34 -9.16 20.75
CA THR A 67 27.82 -9.17 20.76
C THR A 67 28.47 -7.79 20.64
N VAL A 68 27.70 -6.78 20.24
CA VAL A 68 28.17 -5.41 20.00
C VAL A 68 27.25 -4.44 20.72
N ASN A 69 27.42 -4.38 22.04
CA ASN A 69 26.78 -3.36 22.85
C ASN A 69 27.24 -1.96 22.38
N ASP A 70 26.33 -0.98 22.40
CA ASP A 70 26.54 0.41 21.95
C ASP A 70 26.66 0.64 20.43
N HIS A 71 26.30 -0.33 19.59
CA HIS A 71 26.19 -0.06 18.16
C HIS A 71 25.09 0.98 17.89
N ARG A 72 25.43 2.05 17.19
CA ARG A 72 24.46 3.09 16.83
C ARG A 72 23.53 2.54 15.75
N TRP A 73 22.26 2.42 16.08
CA TRP A 73 21.22 2.04 15.13
C TRP A 73 20.40 3.26 14.72
N ILE A 74 20.16 3.42 13.43
CA ILE A 74 19.27 4.45 12.90
C ILE A 74 17.99 3.75 12.47
N THR A 75 16.93 3.93 13.25
CA THR A 75 15.60 3.39 12.94
C THR A 75 14.93 4.26 11.88
N HIS A 76 15.10 3.89 10.62
CA HIS A 76 14.55 4.62 9.46
C HIS A 76 13.05 4.39 9.21
N GLU A 77 12.43 3.43 9.91
CA GLU A 77 11.02 3.04 9.73
C GLU A 77 10.22 3.13 11.04
N TRP A 78 10.68 3.93 12.01
CA TRP A 78 10.08 4.10 13.33
C TRP A 78 8.58 4.46 13.27
N LEU A 79 8.15 5.31 12.32
CA LEU A 79 6.73 5.69 12.22
C LEU A 79 5.88 4.50 11.77
N SER A 80 6.39 3.76 10.79
CA SER A 80 5.73 2.55 10.29
C SER A 80 5.66 1.46 11.36
N GLU A 81 6.71 1.31 12.17
CA GLU A 81 6.75 0.40 13.32
C GLU A 81 5.75 0.79 14.42
N VAL A 82 5.61 2.08 14.72
CA VAL A 82 4.60 2.58 15.67
C VAL A 82 3.19 2.28 15.16
N VAL A 83 2.90 2.58 13.88
CA VAL A 83 1.59 2.27 13.27
C VAL A 83 1.32 0.77 13.32
N LEU A 84 2.33 -0.06 13.01
CA LEU A 84 2.23 -1.52 13.07
C LEU A 84 1.88 -2.01 14.48
N ALA A 85 2.55 -1.49 15.50
CA ALA A 85 2.30 -1.84 16.90
C ALA A 85 0.88 -1.46 17.34
N LEU A 86 0.39 -0.29 16.94
CA LEU A 86 -0.99 0.15 17.22
C LEU A 86 -2.03 -0.73 16.53
N LEU A 87 -1.82 -1.08 15.25
CA LEU A 87 -2.70 -1.98 14.51
C LEU A 87 -2.75 -3.36 15.15
N TYR A 88 -1.58 -3.89 15.55
CA TYR A 88 -1.49 -5.16 16.24
C TYR A 88 -2.19 -5.12 17.61
N ALA A 89 -2.04 -4.03 18.37
CA ALA A 89 -2.72 -3.86 19.65
C ALA A 89 -4.26 -3.83 19.49
N ALA A 90 -4.77 -3.17 18.45
CA ALA A 90 -6.20 -3.00 18.23
C ALA A 90 -6.89 -4.24 17.64
N GLY A 91 -6.23 -4.96 16.73
CA GLY A 91 -6.87 -6.05 15.98
C GLY A 91 -5.95 -7.20 15.59
N ARG A 92 -4.77 -7.31 16.22
CA ARG A 92 -3.79 -8.40 16.04
C ARG A 92 -3.40 -8.57 14.56
N LEU A 93 -2.95 -9.78 14.20
CA LEU A 93 -2.51 -10.11 12.84
C LEU A 93 -3.59 -9.88 11.76
N PRO A 94 -4.90 -10.15 11.97
CA PRO A 94 -5.91 -9.91 10.95
C PRO A 94 -6.02 -8.44 10.54
N LEU A 95 -6.03 -7.52 11.51
CA LEU A 95 -6.12 -6.09 11.20
C LEU A 95 -4.86 -5.56 10.51
N VAL A 96 -3.69 -6.03 10.95
CA VAL A 96 -2.41 -5.74 10.29
C VAL A 96 -2.43 -6.22 8.83
N SER A 97 -2.83 -7.47 8.61
CA SER A 97 -2.89 -8.06 7.27
C SER A 97 -3.86 -7.30 6.36
N LEU A 98 -5.05 -6.98 6.87
CA LEU A 98 -6.04 -6.21 6.13
C LEU A 98 -5.53 -4.81 5.78
N THR A 99 -4.88 -4.13 6.73
CA THR A 99 -4.39 -2.75 6.53
C THR A 99 -3.25 -2.71 5.52
N LEU A 100 -2.25 -3.57 5.66
CA LEU A 100 -1.13 -3.63 4.72
C LEU A 100 -1.58 -4.15 3.35
N GLY A 101 -2.50 -5.10 3.30
CA GLY A 101 -3.13 -5.54 2.04
C GLY A 101 -3.89 -4.42 1.33
N ALA A 102 -4.62 -3.58 2.09
CA ALA A 102 -5.31 -2.41 1.56
C ALA A 102 -4.32 -1.34 1.05
N VAL A 103 -3.20 -1.12 1.76
CA VAL A 103 -2.11 -0.24 1.31
C VAL A 103 -1.54 -0.75 -0.02
N THR A 104 -1.21 -2.04 -0.12
CA THR A 104 -0.72 -2.66 -1.36
C THR A 104 -1.72 -2.47 -2.52
N ALA A 105 -3.01 -2.71 -2.28
CA ALA A 105 -4.05 -2.52 -3.28
C ALA A 105 -4.15 -1.04 -3.72
N ALA A 106 -4.02 -0.09 -2.79
CA ALA A 106 -3.95 1.33 -3.10
C ALA A 106 -2.73 1.68 -3.96
N GLY A 107 -1.56 1.09 -3.69
CA GLY A 107 -0.35 1.23 -4.51
C GLY A 107 -0.59 0.81 -5.96
N PHE A 108 -1.16 -0.37 -6.17
CA PHE A 108 -1.52 -0.83 -7.53
C PHE A 108 -2.58 0.03 -8.19
N LEU A 109 -3.52 0.59 -7.42
CA LEU A 109 -4.52 1.53 -7.95
C LEU A 109 -3.84 2.81 -8.44
N LEU A 110 -2.87 3.34 -7.71
CA LEU A 110 -2.09 4.51 -8.12
C LEU A 110 -1.29 4.22 -9.39
N VAL A 111 -0.69 3.03 -9.51
CA VAL A 111 -0.03 2.58 -10.74
C VAL A 111 -1.02 2.53 -11.91
N TYR A 112 -2.19 1.95 -11.73
CA TYR A 112 -3.25 1.91 -12.74
C TYR A 112 -3.67 3.31 -13.17
N LEU A 113 -3.86 4.24 -12.23
CA LEU A 113 -4.22 5.63 -12.51
C LEU A 113 -3.12 6.41 -13.22
N ALA A 114 -1.87 5.91 -13.20
CA ALA A 114 -0.76 6.47 -13.95
C ALA A 114 -0.71 5.96 -15.40
N ILE A 115 -1.34 4.82 -15.71
CA ILE A 115 -1.42 4.29 -17.08
C ILE A 115 -2.24 5.26 -17.96
N ASP A 116 -1.75 5.53 -19.16
CA ASP A 116 -2.44 6.42 -20.09
C ASP A 116 -3.78 5.85 -20.53
N ARG A 117 -4.81 6.70 -20.56
CA ARG A 117 -6.19 6.33 -20.96
C ARG A 117 -6.31 5.82 -22.40
N ARG A 118 -5.25 5.99 -23.21
CA ARG A 118 -5.15 5.48 -24.58
C ARG A 118 -4.81 3.99 -24.62
N VAL A 119 -4.24 3.45 -23.54
CA VAL A 119 -3.92 2.03 -23.43
C VAL A 119 -5.21 1.24 -23.26
N ASN A 120 -5.33 0.13 -24.00
CA ASN A 120 -6.48 -0.77 -23.88
C ASN A 120 -6.56 -1.33 -22.44
N PHE A 121 -7.75 -1.32 -21.84
CA PHE A 121 -7.99 -1.77 -20.47
C PHE A 121 -7.55 -3.22 -20.22
N VAL A 122 -7.61 -4.09 -21.23
CA VAL A 122 -7.12 -5.47 -21.16
C VAL A 122 -5.60 -5.49 -21.03
N ILE A 123 -4.89 -4.70 -21.83
CA ILE A 123 -3.42 -4.61 -21.77
C ILE A 123 -2.99 -4.03 -20.41
N ALA A 124 -3.67 -2.97 -19.94
CA ALA A 124 -3.41 -2.38 -18.64
C ALA A 124 -3.64 -3.39 -17.50
N GLY A 125 -4.74 -4.14 -17.54
CA GLY A 125 -5.05 -5.17 -16.55
C GLY A 125 -4.08 -6.36 -16.59
N LEU A 126 -3.67 -6.82 -17.78
CA LEU A 126 -2.67 -7.88 -17.93
C LEU A 126 -1.29 -7.44 -17.45
N ALA A 127 -0.87 -6.20 -17.76
CA ALA A 127 0.38 -5.65 -17.26
C ALA A 127 0.39 -5.56 -15.72
N LEU A 128 -0.74 -5.16 -15.12
CA LEU A 128 -0.90 -5.17 -13.67
C LEU A 128 -0.87 -6.58 -13.09
N ALA A 129 -1.57 -7.54 -13.70
CA ALA A 129 -1.56 -8.93 -13.28
C ALA A 129 -0.16 -9.55 -13.37
N LEU A 130 0.61 -9.21 -14.41
CA LEU A 130 2.01 -9.59 -14.53
C LEU A 130 2.87 -8.92 -13.45
N GLY A 131 2.66 -7.64 -13.16
CA GLY A 131 3.36 -6.93 -12.08
C GLY A 131 3.08 -7.55 -10.70
N VAL A 132 1.82 -7.94 -10.45
CA VAL A 132 1.40 -8.71 -9.27
C VAL A 132 2.15 -10.04 -9.20
N ALA A 133 2.10 -10.84 -10.27
CA ALA A 133 2.75 -12.14 -10.31
C ALA A 133 4.27 -12.02 -10.14
N ALA A 134 4.91 -11.02 -10.74
CA ALA A 134 6.32 -10.74 -10.60
C ALA A 134 6.70 -10.33 -9.17
N ALA A 135 5.80 -9.62 -8.49
CA ALA A 135 6.00 -9.22 -7.10
C ALA A 135 5.78 -10.38 -6.11
N ASN A 136 5.20 -11.52 -6.52
CA ASN A 136 4.85 -12.66 -5.65
C ASN A 136 5.91 -13.08 -4.60
N PRO A 137 7.24 -13.10 -4.88
CA PRO A 137 8.24 -13.43 -3.86
C PRO A 137 8.27 -12.44 -2.67
N ILE A 138 7.78 -11.22 -2.89
CA ILE A 138 7.73 -10.12 -1.93
C ILE A 138 6.31 -10.00 -1.34
N TRP A 139 5.34 -10.80 -1.82
CA TRP A 139 3.94 -10.70 -1.40
C TRP A 139 3.76 -11.09 0.06
N GLY A 140 2.93 -10.30 0.71
CA GLY A 140 2.57 -10.44 2.10
C GLY A 140 2.31 -9.07 2.71
N PRO A 141 1.63 -9.02 3.87
CA PRO A 141 1.45 -7.80 4.64
C PRO A 141 2.80 -7.37 5.26
N ARG A 142 3.63 -6.75 4.42
CA ARG A 142 4.97 -6.24 4.76
C ARG A 142 4.98 -4.73 4.82
N ILE A 143 5.81 -4.16 5.69
CA ILE A 143 5.96 -2.71 5.86
C ILE A 143 6.46 -2.04 4.58
N GLN A 144 7.30 -2.73 3.80
CA GLN A 144 7.79 -2.26 2.49
C GLN A 144 6.66 -1.88 1.50
N MET A 145 5.44 -2.41 1.68
CA MET A 145 4.29 -2.05 0.82
C MET A 145 3.85 -0.59 1.00
N ILE A 146 4.16 0.03 2.14
CA ILE A 146 4.01 1.47 2.35
C ILE A 146 4.92 2.24 1.38
N THR A 147 6.20 1.88 1.33
CA THR A 147 7.19 2.45 0.40
C THR A 147 6.79 2.27 -1.06
N PHE A 148 6.29 1.09 -1.44
CA PHE A 148 5.74 0.84 -2.78
C PHE A 148 4.59 1.81 -3.11
N THR A 149 3.65 1.99 -2.18
CA THR A 149 2.47 2.84 -2.38
C THR A 149 2.84 4.31 -2.48
N LEU A 150 3.74 4.80 -1.63
CA LEU A 150 4.23 6.18 -1.66
C LEU A 150 5.09 6.45 -2.91
N SER A 151 5.83 5.46 -3.38
CA SER A 151 6.55 5.52 -4.67
C SER A 151 5.57 5.65 -5.84
N ALA A 152 4.51 4.85 -5.85
CA ALA A 152 3.46 4.91 -6.88
C ALA A 152 2.73 6.26 -6.87
N LEU A 153 2.46 6.82 -5.68
CA LEU A 153 1.88 8.15 -5.52
C LEU A 153 2.80 9.23 -6.10
N THR A 154 4.08 9.19 -5.73
CA THR A 154 5.10 10.14 -6.19
C THR A 154 5.23 10.10 -7.71
N TYR A 155 5.30 8.90 -8.29
CA TYR A 155 5.32 8.70 -9.74
C TYR A 155 4.09 9.31 -10.42
N LEU A 156 2.90 9.04 -9.89
CA LEU A 156 1.64 9.58 -10.43
C LEU A 156 1.63 11.12 -10.41
N TRP A 157 2.11 11.73 -9.34
CA TRP A 157 2.18 13.20 -9.22
C TRP A 157 3.18 13.81 -10.18
N VAL A 158 4.38 13.22 -10.31
CA VAL A 158 5.40 13.64 -11.28
C VAL A 158 4.85 13.53 -12.70
N LYS A 159 4.26 12.40 -13.08
CA LYS A 159 3.66 12.20 -14.40
C LYS A 159 2.62 13.26 -14.72
N ARG A 160 1.66 13.48 -13.81
CA ARG A 160 0.58 14.47 -14.01
C ARG A 160 1.08 15.90 -14.04
N PHE A 161 2.16 16.21 -13.33
CA PHE A 161 2.81 17.52 -13.39
C PHE A 161 3.46 17.75 -14.76
N CYS A 162 4.23 16.78 -15.26
CA CYS A 162 4.86 16.85 -16.58
C CYS A 162 3.82 16.93 -17.72
N GLU A 163 2.65 16.33 -17.53
CA GLU A 163 1.51 16.45 -18.47
C GLU A 163 0.72 17.77 -18.35
N GLY A 164 1.07 18.65 -17.40
CA GLY A 164 0.34 19.89 -17.13
C GLY A 164 -1.04 19.71 -16.51
N ARG A 165 -1.36 18.52 -15.98
CA ARG A 165 -2.69 18.15 -15.46
C ARG A 165 -2.87 18.36 -13.96
N SER A 166 -1.79 18.49 -13.20
CA SER A 166 -1.86 18.65 -11.75
C SER A 166 -0.66 19.41 -11.18
N ARG A 167 -0.90 20.14 -10.09
CA ARG A 167 0.13 20.80 -9.26
C ARG A 167 0.35 20.06 -7.93
N ALA A 168 -0.20 18.86 -7.77
CA ALA A 168 -0.07 18.07 -6.55
C ALA A 168 1.39 17.79 -6.15
N LEU A 169 2.32 17.84 -7.12
CA LEU A 169 3.76 17.72 -6.90
C LEU A 169 4.29 18.67 -5.80
N TYR A 170 3.66 19.85 -5.61
CA TYR A 170 4.07 20.78 -4.55
C TYR A 170 3.85 20.25 -3.13
N PHE A 171 3.03 19.21 -2.95
CA PHE A 171 2.84 18.52 -1.68
C PHE A 171 3.85 17.39 -1.43
N LEU A 172 4.79 17.13 -2.36
CA LEU A 172 5.83 16.12 -2.15
C LEU A 172 6.64 16.30 -0.86
N PRO A 173 6.99 17.51 -0.40
CA PRO A 173 7.67 17.68 0.88
C PRO A 173 6.88 17.05 2.04
N ALA A 174 5.55 17.16 2.05
CA ALA A 174 4.71 16.53 3.07
C ALA A 174 4.71 15.00 2.95
N VAL A 175 4.70 14.46 1.73
CA VAL A 175 4.83 13.01 1.49
C VAL A 175 6.17 12.49 2.01
N MET A 176 7.26 13.18 1.70
CA MET A 176 8.61 12.82 2.15
C MET A 176 8.76 12.92 3.67
N LEU A 177 8.14 13.93 4.28
CA LEU A 177 8.10 14.07 5.73
C LEU A 177 7.38 12.93 6.43
N ILE A 178 6.48 12.22 5.76
CA ILE A 178 5.84 11.01 6.30
C ILE A 178 6.67 9.78 5.96
N TRP A 179 7.16 9.69 4.72
CA TRP A 179 7.83 8.52 4.17
C TRP A 179 9.22 8.25 4.78
N VAL A 180 9.97 9.28 5.13
CA VAL A 180 11.35 9.11 5.63
C VAL A 180 11.42 8.56 7.06
N ASN A 181 10.28 8.36 7.71
CA ASN A 181 10.18 7.93 9.11
C ASN A 181 9.88 6.45 9.28
#